data_AF-A0A1F8N5C2-F1
#
_entry.id   AF-A0A1F8N5C2-F1
#
_cell.length_a   1.000
_cell.length_b   1.000
_cell.length_c   1.000
_cell.angle_alpha   90.00
_cell.angle_beta   90.00
_cell.angle_gamma   90.00
#
_symmetry.space_group_name_H-M   'P 1'
#
loop_
_entity.id
_entity.type
_entity.pdbx_description
1 polymer ?
#
loop_
_entity_poly.entity_id
_entity_poly.type
_entity_poly.pdbx_seq_one_letter_code
_entity_poly.pdbx_strand_id
1 'polypeptide(L)' 'MTMMEDKEPFGLYDDDGKKMNPDMIPKPSLCVSCSKNEDPSQEILCLLNRADQHGADEFWCGAYEPTQR' A
#
# COMPACT_ATOMS: atom_id res chain seq x y z
N MET A 1 -30.93 12.36 -19.14
CA MET A 1 -30.86 10.91 -18.91
C MET A 1 -30.26 10.33 -20.18
N THR A 2 -29.01 9.86 -20.21
CA THR A 2 -28.37 8.88 -19.34
C THR A 2 -26.91 9.24 -19.02
N MET A 3 -26.41 8.65 -17.94
CA MET A 3 -25.22 9.01 -17.19
C MET A 3 -23.92 8.78 -17.98
N MET A 4 -22.99 9.73 -17.88
CA MET A 4 -21.55 9.48 -18.06
C MET A 4 -20.92 9.41 -16.67
N GLU A 5 -21.30 8.37 -15.94
CA GLU A 5 -20.52 7.77 -14.85
C GLU A 5 -19.85 6.57 -15.55
N ASP A 6 -18.54 6.38 -15.63
CA ASP A 6 -17.55 6.42 -14.57
C ASP A 6 -16.18 6.83 -15.13
N LYS A 7 -15.58 7.88 -14.57
CA LYS A 7 -14.12 7.99 -14.55
C LYS A 7 -13.64 6.99 -13.51
N GLU A 8 -12.63 6.17 -13.83
CA GLU A 8 -11.46 5.89 -12.97
C GLU A 8 -10.44 5.04 -13.76
N PRO A 9 -9.74 5.61 -14.75
CA PRO A 9 -8.78 4.87 -15.58
C PRO A 9 -7.46 4.50 -14.86
N PHE A 10 -7.25 4.92 -13.60
CA PHE A 10 -6.03 4.67 -12.85
C PHE A 10 -6.36 4.11 -11.47
N GLY A 11 -5.82 2.93 -11.15
CA GLY A 11 -6.04 2.26 -9.88
C GLY A 11 -5.02 1.14 -9.67
N LEU A 12 -4.88 0.70 -8.43
CA LEU A 12 -4.10 -0.49 -8.10
C LEU A 12 -5.02 -1.70 -8.12
N TYR A 13 -4.56 -2.78 -8.74
CA TYR A 13 -5.30 -4.03 -8.87
C TYR A 13 -4.45 -5.15 -8.29
N ASP A 14 -5.09 -6.12 -7.66
CA ASP A 14 -4.44 -7.35 -7.23
C ASP A 14 -4.17 -8.27 -8.43
N ASP A 15 -3.57 -9.43 -8.16
CA ASP A 15 -3.22 -10.44 -9.16
C ASP A 15 -4.44 -11.12 -9.80
N ASP A 16 -5.60 -11.04 -9.16
CA ASP A 16 -6.90 -11.46 -9.69
C ASP A 16 -7.60 -10.36 -10.53
N GLY A 17 -6.98 -9.19 -10.67
CA GLY A 17 -7.51 -8.05 -11.43
C GLY A 17 -8.63 -7.30 -10.70
N LYS A 18 -8.83 -7.54 -9.40
CA LYS A 18 -9.76 -6.80 -8.56
C LYS A 18 -9.11 -5.52 -8.06
N LYS A 19 -9.88 -4.44 -8.10
CA LYS A 19 -9.43 -3.11 -7.65
C LYS A 19 -9.19 -3.13 -6.14
N MET A 20 -7.99 -2.73 -5.73
CA MET A 20 -7.63 -2.58 -4.33
C MET A 20 -8.15 -1.26 -3.77
N ASN A 21 -8.56 -1.27 -2.50
CA ASN A 21 -8.80 -0.06 -1.72
C ASN A 21 -7.60 0.17 -0.77
N PRO A 22 -6.72 1.15 -1.04
CA PRO A 22 -5.57 1.46 -0.20
C PRO A 22 -5.91 1.68 1.28
N ASP A 23 -7.07 2.29 1.55
CA ASP A 23 -7.51 2.63 2.91
C ASP A 23 -7.85 1.39 3.75
N MET A 24 -8.07 0.24 3.10
CA MET A 24 -8.32 -1.04 3.79
C MET A 24 -7.03 -1.81 4.11
N ILE A 25 -5.86 -1.34 3.68
CA ILE A 25 -4.57 -2.01 3.89
C ILE A 25 -3.87 -1.34 5.08
N PRO A 26 -3.92 -1.94 6.29
CA PRO A 26 -3.36 -1.32 7.49
C PRO A 26 -1.85 -1.14 7.34
N LYS A 27 -1.32 -0.08 7.98
CA LYS A 27 0.13 0.18 8.03
C LYS A 27 0.74 -0.58 9.23
N PRO A 28 1.59 -1.61 9.02
CA PRO A 28 2.22 -2.34 10.11
C PRO A 28 3.11 -1.44 10.98
N SER A 29 3.28 -1.80 12.26
CA SER A 29 4.14 -1.05 13.20
C SER A 29 5.57 -0.89 12.69
N LEU A 30 6.10 -1.91 12.00
CA LEU A 30 7.42 -1.86 11.35
C LEU A 30 7.51 -0.68 10.37
N CYS A 31 6.48 -0.48 9.52
CA CYS A 31 6.43 0.64 8.57
C CYS A 31 6.40 2.00 9.27
N VAL A 32 5.66 2.15 10.37
CA VAL A 32 5.59 3.41 11.12
C VAL A 32 6.95 3.81 11.70
N SER A 33 7.79 2.83 12.03
CA SER A 33 9.15 3.06 12.54
C SER A 33 10.23 3.25 11.46
N CYS A 34 9.84 3.20 10.18
CA CYS A 34 10.77 3.31 9.06
C CYS A 34 11.11 4.77 8.76
N SER A 35 12.38 5.07 8.46
CA SER A 35 12.87 6.39 8.04
C SER A 35 12.15 6.92 6.80
N LYS A 36 11.61 6.02 5.98
CA LYS A 36 10.90 6.29 4.72
C LYS A 36 9.38 6.39 4.88
N ASN A 37 8.84 6.26 6.09
CA ASN A 37 7.39 6.20 6.33
C ASN A 37 6.62 7.42 5.80
N GLU A 38 7.25 8.59 5.83
CA GLU A 38 6.67 9.86 5.40
C GLU A 38 7.16 10.30 4.01
N ASP A 39 7.93 9.46 3.31
CA ASP A 39 8.40 9.76 1.96
C ASP A 39 7.29 9.43 0.93
N PRO A 40 6.66 10.44 0.30
CA PRO A 40 5.59 10.21 -0.65
C PRO A 40 6.06 9.45 -1.90
N SER A 41 7.35 9.45 -2.21
CA SER A 41 7.90 8.67 -3.33
C SER A 41 7.84 7.17 -3.09
N GLN A 42 7.71 6.75 -1.81
CA GLN A 42 7.67 5.35 -1.41
C GLN A 42 6.23 4.83 -1.22
N GLU A 43 5.21 5.69 -1.18
CA GLU A 43 3.86 5.28 -0.76
C GLU A 43 3.28 4.14 -1.60
N ILE A 44 3.44 4.19 -2.93
CA ILE A 44 2.97 3.12 -3.83
C ILE A 44 3.70 1.80 -3.55
N LEU A 45 5.03 1.83 -3.42
CA LEU A 45 5.83 0.63 -3.16
C LEU A 45 5.53 0.04 -1.78
N CYS A 46 5.42 0.88 -0.75
CA CYS A 46 5.04 0.46 0.59
C CYS A 46 3.61 -0.08 0.63
N LEU A 47 2.68 0.49 -0.14
CA LEU A 47 1.33 -0.03 -0.25
C LEU A 47 1.28 -1.40 -0.90
N LEU A 48 1.97 -1.58 -2.04
CA LEU A 48 2.05 -2.86 -2.73
C LEU A 48 2.66 -3.96 -1.85
N ASN A 49 3.75 -3.65 -1.13
CA ASN A 49 4.38 -4.60 -0.22
C ASN A 49 3.47 -4.98 0.97
N ARG A 50 2.65 -4.03 1.46
CA ARG A 50 1.65 -4.33 2.50
C ARG A 50 0.49 -5.17 1.96
N ALA A 51 0.08 -4.92 0.72
CA ALA A 51 -0.99 -5.66 0.06
C ALA A 51 -0.60 -7.12 -0.19
N ASP A 52 0.61 -7.35 -0.72
CA ASP A 52 1.17 -8.68 -0.98
C ASP A 52 1.22 -9.57 0.26
N GLN A 53 1.50 -8.95 1.42
CA GLN A 53 1.60 -9.64 2.71
C GLN A 53 0.33 -9.52 3.56
N HIS A 54 -0.78 -9.04 2.98
CA HIS A 54 -2.01 -8.85 3.74
C HIS A 54 -2.59 -10.20 4.19
N GLY A 55 -2.76 -10.36 5.50
CA GLY A 55 -3.24 -11.63 6.09
C GLY A 55 -2.14 -12.67 6.36
N ALA A 56 -0.86 -12.35 6.07
CA ALA A 56 0.26 -13.17 6.52
C ALA A 56 0.43 -13.10 8.04
N ASP A 57 0.96 -14.18 8.65
CA ASP A 57 1.23 -14.25 10.09
C ASP A 57 2.31 -13.23 10.53
N GLU A 58 3.25 -12.94 9.65
CA GLU A 58 4.35 -12.01 9.88
C GLU A 58 4.50 -11.04 8.69
N PHE A 59 4.94 -9.82 8.97
CA PHE A 59 5.25 -8.81 7.96
C PHE A 59 6.76 -8.56 7.87
N TRP A 60 7.29 -8.61 6.66
CA TRP A 60 8.71 -8.41 6.39
C TRP A 60 8.93 -7.33 5.32
N CYS A 61 9.96 -6.49 5.51
CA CYS A 61 10.30 -5.44 4.56
C CYS A 61 11.82 -5.38 4.39
N GLY A 62 12.33 -5.89 3.27
CA GLY A 62 13.78 -5.89 2.98
C GLY A 62 14.38 -4.49 2.79
N ALA A 63 13.56 -3.47 2.56
CA ALA A 63 13.99 -2.08 2.42
C ALA A 63 13.85 -1.25 3.72
N TYR A 64 13.53 -1.91 4.84
CA TYR A 64 13.35 -1.27 6.13
C TYR A 64 14.63 -0.60 6.62
N GLU A 65 14.49 0.66 7.03
CA GLU A 65 15.54 1.43 7.68
C GLU A 65 14.93 2.08 8.93
N PRO A 66 15.42 1.83 10.15
CA PRO A 66 14.86 2.44 11.34
C PRO A 66 15.09 3.96 11.34
N THR A 67 14.11 4.73 11.81
CA THR A 67 14.30 6.16 12.08
C THR A 67 15.40 6.34 13.13
N GLN A 68 16.47 7.07 12.76
CA GLN A 68 17.53 7.47 13.69
C GLN A 68 16.91 8.45 14.71
N ARG A 69 17.04 8.15 16.01
CA ARG A 69 16.61 9.03 17.11
C ARG A 69 17.67 10.04 17.48
#